data_AF-A0A9E0LTT8-F1
#
_entry.id   AF-A0A9E0LTT8-F1
#
_cell.length_a   1.000
_cell.length_b   1.000
_cell.length_c   1.000
_cell.angle_alpha   90.00
_cell.angle_beta   90.00
_cell.angle_gamma   90.00
#
_symmetry.space_group_name_H-M   'P 1'
#
loop_
_entity.id
_entity.type
_entity.pdbx_description
1 polymer ?
#
loop_
_entity_poly.entity_id
_entity_poly.type
_entity_poly.pdbx_seq_one_letter_code
_entity_poly.pdbx_strand_id
1 'polypeptide(L)' 'KEIADASGRPEAYRQVLSILLDNPIPLLIPCHRIIPTKEGIGGWVGGASRKRWLLRMERESPAQTV' A
#
# COMPACT_ATOMS: atom_id res chain seq x y z
N LYS A 1 -0.59 -10.94 4.17
CA LYS A 1 -1.07 -11.80 5.27
C LYS A 1 -1.94 -10.99 6.21
N GLU A 2 -1.38 -9.99 6.90
CA GLU A 2 -2.14 -9.10 7.82
C GLU A 2 -3.45 -8.55 7.22
N ILE A 3 -3.42 -8.04 5.98
CA ILE A 3 -4.63 -7.55 5.28
C ILE A 3 -5.71 -8.64 5.13
N ALA A 4 -5.30 -9.88 4.84
CA ALA A 4 -6.21 -11.01 4.64
C ALA A 4 -6.78 -11.52 5.96
N ASP A 5 -5.95 -11.51 7.01
CA ASP A 5 -6.38 -11.85 8.37
C ASP A 5 -7.39 -10.80 8.87
N ALA A 6 -7.10 -9.50 8.65
CA ALA A 6 -7.98 -8.39 9.01
C ALA A 6 -9.29 -8.36 8.20
N SER A 7 -9.31 -8.90 6.98
CA SER A 7 -10.52 -9.02 6.17
C SER A 7 -11.38 -10.25 6.50
N GLY A 8 -10.98 -11.06 7.47
CA GLY A 8 -11.67 -12.31 7.84
C GLY A 8 -11.55 -13.41 6.79
N ARG A 9 -10.62 -13.28 5.84
CA ARG A 9 -10.36 -14.24 4.76
C ARG A 9 -8.85 -14.58 4.71
N PRO A 10 -8.30 -15.25 5.73
CA PRO A 10 -6.87 -15.53 5.84
C PRO A 10 -6.31 -16.30 4.61
N GLU A 11 -7.12 -17.14 3.99
CA GLU A 11 -6.81 -17.88 2.76
C GLU A 11 -6.57 -16.98 1.54
N ALA A 12 -7.09 -15.75 1.56
CA ALA A 12 -7.00 -14.80 0.45
C ALA A 12 -5.65 -14.06 0.37
N TYR A 13 -4.66 -14.40 1.21
CA TYR A 13 -3.40 -13.64 1.32
C TYR A 13 -2.61 -13.53 0.00
N ARG A 14 -2.74 -14.50 -0.91
CA ARG A 14 -2.09 -14.47 -2.24
C ARG A 14 -2.81 -13.52 -3.18
N GLN A 15 -4.14 -13.43 -3.08
CA GLN A 15 -4.98 -12.61 -3.94
C GLN A 15 -4.98 -11.13 -3.54
N VAL A 16 -4.64 -10.81 -2.28
CA VAL A 16 -4.56 -9.42 -1.79
C VAL A 16 -3.80 -8.51 -2.75
N LEU A 17 -2.64 -8.94 -3.26
CA LEU A 17 -1.86 -8.10 -4.17
C LEU A 17 -2.61 -7.80 -5.48
N SER A 18 -3.27 -8.80 -6.05
CA SER A 18 -4.07 -8.62 -7.28
C SER A 18 -5.22 -7.64 -7.02
N ILE A 19 -5.94 -7.81 -5.92
CA ILE A 19 -7.08 -6.96 -5.54
C ILE A 19 -6.63 -5.50 -5.36
N LEU A 20 -5.45 -5.28 -4.80
CA LEU A 20 -4.91 -3.93 -4.59
C LEU A 20 -4.47 -3.24 -5.88
N LEU A 21 -4.13 -4.00 -6.93
CA LEU A 21 -3.83 -3.45 -8.25
C LEU A 21 -5.10 -2.95 -8.94
N ASP A 22 -6.24 -3.58 -8.68
CA ASP A 22 -7.56 -3.21 -9.22
C ASP A 22 -8.20 -2.01 -8.49
N ASN A 23 -7.46 -1.34 -7.61
CA ASN A 23 -7.95 -0.19 -6.88
C ASN A 23 -8.23 1.00 -7.82
N PRO A 24 -9.49 1.43 -8.00
CA PRO A 24 -9.84 2.50 -8.95
C PRO A 24 -9.36 3.88 -8.49
N ILE A 25 -9.05 4.07 -7.21
CA ILE A 25 -8.66 5.38 -6.63
C ILE A 25 -7.44 5.20 -5.70
N PRO A 26 -6.24 4.95 -6.25
CA PRO A 26 -5.06 4.47 -5.51
C PRO A 26 -4.40 5.48 -4.56
N LEU A 27 -4.80 6.75 -4.60
CA LEU A 27 -4.36 7.78 -3.64
C LEU A 27 -5.30 7.90 -2.45
N LEU A 28 -6.62 7.81 -2.69
CA LEU A 28 -7.64 7.92 -1.64
C LEU A 28 -7.74 6.63 -0.83
N ILE A 29 -7.75 5.49 -1.52
CA ILE A 29 -7.61 4.18 -0.89
C ILE A 29 -6.11 3.85 -0.90
N PRO A 30 -5.42 3.92 0.25
CA PRO A 30 -3.96 4.00 0.30
C PRO A 30 -3.27 2.64 0.11
N CYS A 31 -3.46 2.01 -1.06
CA CYS A 31 -2.86 0.71 -1.36
C CYS A 31 -1.33 0.79 -1.48
N HIS A 32 -0.75 1.98 -1.64
CA HIS A 32 0.70 2.21 -1.56
C HIS A 32 1.27 2.02 -0.15
N ARG A 33 0.45 1.96 0.90
CA ARG A 33 0.90 1.67 2.28
C ARG A 33 1.14 0.18 2.55
N ILE A 34 0.72 -0.69 1.64
CA ILE A 34 0.85 -2.13 1.83
C ILE A 34 2.24 -2.56 1.35
N ILE A 35 3.04 -3.06 2.29
CA ILE A 35 4.43 -3.45 2.09
C ILE A 35 4.54 -4.98 2.20
N PRO A 36 5.29 -5.65 1.30
CA PRO A 36 5.56 -7.07 1.43
C PRO A 36 6.36 -7.36 2.71
N THR A 37 6.15 -8.53 3.31
CA THR A 37 6.96 -9.01 4.45
C THR A 37 8.37 -9.41 4.04
N LYS A 38 8.58 -9.71 2.75
CA LYS A 38 9.91 -9.90 2.16
C LYS A 38 10.48 -8.55 1.74
N GLU A 39 11.81 -8.47 1.67
CA GLU A 39 12.56 -7.27 1.31
C GLU A 39 12.01 -6.59 0.03
N GLY A 40 11.98 -5.26 0.06
CA GLY A 40 11.57 -4.42 -1.07
C GLY A 40 10.25 -3.68 -0.86
N ILE A 41 9.90 -2.86 -1.86
CA ILE A 41 8.70 -2.00 -1.82
C ILE A 41 7.46 -2.66 -2.44
N GLY A 42 7.64 -3.79 -3.12
CA GLY A 42 6.58 -4.47 -3.87
C GLY A 42 6.06 -3.68 -5.08
N GLY A 43 5.15 -4.30 -5.82
CA GLY A 43 4.46 -3.66 -6.95
C GLY A 43 3.44 -2.61 -6.50
N TRP A 44 3.19 -1.63 -7.37
CA TRP A 44 2.13 -0.63 -7.20
C TRP A 44 1.69 -0.09 -8.54
N VAL A 45 0.39 0.19 -8.70
CA VAL A 45 -0.22 0.62 -9.97
C VAL A 45 0.44 1.89 -10.55
N GLY A 46 0.86 2.83 -9.70
CA GLY A 46 1.54 4.04 -10.14
C GLY A 46 3.07 3.91 -10.26
N GLY A 47 3.63 2.72 -10.07
CA GLY A 47 5.06 2.42 -10.16
C GLY A 47 5.83 2.55 -8.83
N ALA A 48 6.89 1.76 -8.69
CA ALA A 48 7.66 1.67 -7.45
C ALA A 48 8.28 3.01 -6.99
N SER A 49 8.69 3.86 -7.92
CA SER A 49 9.28 5.17 -7.59
C SER A 49 8.26 6.14 -6.99
N ARG A 50 7.03 6.18 -7.52
CA ARG A 50 5.97 7.00 -6.94
C ARG A 50 5.50 6.47 -5.59
N LYS A 51 5.41 5.14 -5.42
CA LYS A 51 5.13 4.52 -4.11
C LYS A 51 6.15 4.94 -3.06
N ARG A 52 7.45 4.89 -3.39
CA ARG A 52 8.53 5.38 -2.52
C ARG A 52 8.35 6.85 -2.14
N TRP A 53 8.06 7.69 -3.13
CA TRP A 53 7.87 9.12 -2.92
C TRP A 53 6.66 9.42 -2.02
N LEU A 54 5.51 8.77 -2.25
CA LEU A 54 4.31 8.91 -1.40
C LEU A 54 4.59 8.49 0.04
N LEU A 55 5.22 7.33 0.25
CA LEU A 55 5.56 6.86 1.60
C LEU A 55 6.55 7.79 2.30
N ARG A 56 7.46 8.41 1.55
CA ARG A 56 8.38 9.41 2.09
C ARG A 56 7.63 10.67 2.50
N MET A 57 6.78 11.20 1.64
CA MET A 57 5.97 12.38 1.96
C MET A 57 5.05 12.18 3.16
N GLU A 58 4.43 11.00 3.28
CA GLU A 58 3.58 10.68 4.42
C GLU A 58 4.36 10.68 5.74
N ARG A 59 5.63 10.25 5.71
CA ARG A 59 6.56 10.32 6.86
C ARG A 59 7.01 11.75 7.14
N GLU A 60 7.18 12.55 6.11
CA GLU A 60 7.54 13.97 6.18
C GLU A 60 6.30 14.87 6.38
N SER A 61 5.22 14.35 7.01
CA SER A 61 4.00 15.13 7.29
C SER A 61 4.38 16.54 7.75
N PRO A 62 3.91 17.60 7.07
CA PRO A 62 4.24 18.96 7.46
C PRO A 62 3.67 19.13 8.87
N ALA A 63 4.55 19.19 9.86
CA ALA A 63 4.21 19.67 11.17
C ALA A 63 3.46 20.99 10.93
N GLN A 64 2.21 21.01 11.38
CA GLN A 64 1.28 22.12 11.37
C GLN A 64 2.04 23.46 11.46
N THR A 65 2.19 24.14 10.33
CA THR A 65 2.52 25.57 10.34
C THR A 65 1.18 26.27 10.46
N VAL A 66 0.73 26.45 11.70
CA VAL A 66 -0.36 27.35 12.08
C VAL A 66 0.28 28.65 12.54
#